data_AF-A0A7W7N5Q9-F1
#
_entry.id   AF-A0A7W7N5Q9-F1
#
_cell.length_a   1.000
_cell.length_b   1.000
_cell.length_c   1.000
_cell.angle_alpha   90.00
_cell.angle_beta   90.00
_cell.angle_gamma   90.00
#
_symmetry.space_group_name_H-M   'P 1'
#
loop_
_entity.id
_entity.type
_entity.pdbx_description
1 polymer ?
#
loop_
_entity_poly.entity_id
_entity_poly.type
_entity_poly.pdbx_seq_one_letter_code
_entity_poly.pdbx_strand_id
1 'polypeptide(L)'
;MPAAGCSSLIPPKWADPVPSAAFPQDNAEERDWQVFGVEQTGQLAKANGRSTDVIAVVRACEARDAAAVRHIRRPWWRRLPAD
;
A
#
# COMPACT_ATOMS: atom_id res chain seq x y z
N MET A 1 -13.44 19.82 4.15
CA MET A 1 -13.01 18.95 3.04
C MET A 1 -13.50 17.55 3.34
N PRO A 2 -14.10 16.82 2.38
CA PRO A 2 -14.41 15.40 2.59
C PRO A 2 -13.12 14.67 3.00
N ALA A 3 -13.20 13.74 3.94
CA ALA A 3 -12.08 12.86 4.21
C ALA A 3 -11.74 12.13 2.90
N ALA A 4 -10.48 12.20 2.47
CA ALA A 4 -10.03 11.48 1.29
C ALA A 4 -10.32 9.98 1.50
N GLY A 5 -11.01 9.35 0.55
CA GLY A 5 -11.31 7.92 0.62
C GLY A 5 -10.02 7.10 0.63
N CYS A 6 -9.99 5.96 1.34
CA CYS A 6 -8.74 5.24 1.62
C CYS A 6 -7.93 4.86 0.38
N SER A 7 -8.60 4.52 -0.73
CA SER A 7 -7.94 4.21 -1.99
C SER A 7 -7.17 5.38 -2.59
N SER A 8 -7.60 6.62 -2.34
CA SER A 8 -6.91 7.83 -2.83
C SER A 8 -5.58 8.10 -2.12
N LEU A 9 -5.31 7.42 -1.00
CA LEU A 9 -4.06 7.52 -0.26
C LEU A 9 -2.98 6.57 -0.80
N ILE A 10 -3.33 5.63 -1.67
CA ILE A 10 -2.38 4.74 -2.32
C ILE A 10 -1.72 5.50 -3.49
N PRO A 11 -0.38 5.50 -3.62
CA PRO A 11 0.27 6.11 -4.77
C PRO A 11 -0.28 5.54 -6.09
N PRO A 12 -0.74 6.37 -7.05
CA PRO A 12 -1.41 5.86 -8.25
C PRO A 12 -0.61 4.82 -9.05
N LYS A 13 0.71 5.01 -9.16
CA LYS A 13 1.62 4.09 -9.87
C LYS A 13 1.83 2.73 -9.18
N TRP A 14 1.27 2.53 -7.98
CA TRP A 14 1.34 1.25 -7.29
C TRP A 14 0.19 0.31 -7.67
N ALA A 15 -0.82 0.81 -8.38
CA ALA A 15 -1.79 -0.04 -9.06
C ALA A 15 -1.14 -0.83 -10.22
N ASP A 16 -0.06 -0.29 -10.81
CA ASP A 16 0.72 -0.98 -11.83
C ASP A 16 1.62 -2.05 -11.20
N PRO A 17 1.70 -3.25 -11.81
CA PRO A 17 2.59 -4.30 -11.33
C PRO A 17 4.06 -3.84 -11.40
N VAL A 18 4.90 -4.39 -10.51
CA VAL A 18 6.34 -4.22 -10.64
C VAL A 18 6.80 -4.97 -11.90
N PRO A 19 7.46 -4.31 -12.86
CA PRO A 19 7.97 -4.99 -14.04
C PRO A 19 8.94 -6.11 -13.66
N SER A 20 8.88 -7.19 -14.43
CA SER A 20 9.87 -8.27 -14.36
C SER A 20 11.28 -7.76 -14.67
N ALA A 21 12.30 -8.48 -14.18
CA ALA A 21 13.64 -8.36 -14.72
C ALA A 21 13.67 -8.76 -16.21
N ALA A 22 14.68 -8.30 -16.94
CA ALA A 22 14.82 -8.60 -18.36
C ALA A 22 15.01 -10.10 -18.56
N PHE A 23 14.10 -10.72 -19.30
CA PHE A 23 14.15 -12.16 -19.52
C PHE A 23 15.34 -12.52 -20.43
N PRO A 24 16.13 -13.56 -20.09
CA PRO A 24 17.24 -14.00 -20.94
C PRO A 24 16.74 -14.42 -22.33
N GLN A 25 17.47 -14.07 -23.38
CA GLN A 25 17.10 -14.32 -24.78
C GLN A 25 17.58 -15.71 -25.26
N ASP A 26 17.22 -16.11 -26.49
CA ASP A 26 17.43 -17.47 -27.01
C ASP A 26 18.90 -17.96 -27.01
N ASN A 27 19.87 -17.04 -26.97
CA ASN A 27 21.31 -17.33 -26.89
C ASN A 27 21.92 -17.11 -25.49
N ALA A 28 21.09 -17.05 -24.46
CA ALA A 28 21.53 -16.80 -23.08
C ALA A 28 22.40 -17.94 -22.55
N GLU A 29 23.47 -17.56 -21.86
CA GLU A 29 24.34 -18.49 -21.14
C GLU A 29 23.83 -18.73 -19.71
N GLU A 30 24.37 -19.75 -19.03
CA GLU A 30 24.02 -20.06 -17.64
C GLU A 30 24.16 -18.84 -16.72
N ARG A 31 25.19 -18.02 -16.95
CA ARG A 31 25.43 -16.79 -16.18
C ARG A 31 24.30 -15.76 -16.35
N ASP A 32 23.71 -15.64 -17.53
CA ASP A 32 22.61 -14.71 -17.79
C ASP A 32 21.36 -15.11 -17.01
N TRP A 33 21.10 -16.42 -16.90
CA TRP A 33 20.03 -16.95 -16.07
C TRP A 33 20.25 -16.69 -14.57
N GLN A 34 21.50 -16.78 -14.10
CA GLN A 34 21.83 -16.45 -12.71
C GLN A 34 21.59 -14.95 -12.42
N VAL A 35 22.01 -14.07 -13.32
CA VAL A 35 21.77 -12.61 -13.22
C VAL A 35 20.28 -12.33 -13.20
N PHE A 36 19.51 -12.89 -14.14
CA PHE A 36 18.06 -12.77 -14.17
C PHE A 36 17.41 -13.22 -12.85
N GLY A 37 17.83 -14.35 -12.28
CA GLY A 37 17.29 -14.85 -11.01
C GLY A 37 17.52 -13.88 -9.84
N VAL A 38 18.70 -13.28 -9.76
CA VAL A 38 19.02 -12.26 -8.74
C VAL A 38 18.15 -11.01 -8.92
N GLU A 39 18.09 -10.49 -10.14
CA GLU A 39 17.33 -9.28 -10.46
C GLU A 39 15.82 -9.49 -10.25
N GLN A 40 15.30 -10.64 -10.69
CA GLN A 40 13.90 -11.02 -10.52
C GLN A 40 13.52 -11.14 -9.03
N THR A 41 14.43 -11.66 -8.21
CA THR A 41 14.25 -11.69 -6.75
C THR A 41 14.18 -10.28 -6.17
N GLY A 42 14.99 -9.34 -6.68
CA GLY A 42 14.90 -7.92 -6.34
C GLY A 42 13.54 -7.30 -6.70
N GLN A 43 13.01 -7.58 -7.89
CA GLN A 43 11.68 -7.12 -8.30
C GLN A 43 10.56 -7.73 -7.42
N LEU A 44 10.69 -9.01 -7.06
CA LEU A 44 9.76 -9.66 -6.13
C LEU A 44 9.77 -9.01 -4.75
N ALA A 45 10.94 -8.73 -4.18
CA ALA A 45 11.06 -8.03 -2.91
C ALA A 45 10.37 -6.65 -2.95
N LYS A 46 10.55 -5.91 -4.05
CA LYS A 46 9.87 -4.63 -4.28
C LYS A 46 8.35 -4.77 -4.39
N ALA A 47 7.85 -5.79 -5.10
CA ALA A 47 6.42 -6.06 -5.23
C ALA A 47 5.77 -6.42 -3.88
N ASN A 48 6.47 -7.24 -3.08
CA ASN A 48 6.03 -7.59 -1.73
C ASN A 48 6.02 -6.37 -0.81
N GLY A 49 7.06 -5.52 -0.88
CA GLY A 49 7.12 -4.26 -0.14
C GLY A 49 5.93 -3.35 -0.45
N ARG A 50 5.64 -3.11 -1.74
CA ARG A 50 4.46 -2.32 -2.16
C ARG A 50 3.16 -2.91 -1.62
N SER A 51 3.01 -4.24 -1.66
CA SER A 51 1.84 -4.92 -1.13
C SER A 51 1.68 -4.67 0.38
N THR A 52 2.75 -4.82 1.14
CA THR A 52 2.76 -4.53 2.59
C THR A 52 2.41 -3.07 2.87
N ASP A 53 2.99 -2.13 2.13
CA ASP A 53 2.76 -0.70 2.31
C ASP A 53 1.31 -0.31 1.98
N VAL A 54 0.73 -0.84 0.90
CA VAL A 54 -0.70 -0.64 0.57
C VAL A 54 -1.59 -1.10 1.71
N ILE A 55 -1.34 -2.30 2.25
CA ILE A 55 -2.10 -2.84 3.38
C ILE A 55 -1.97 -1.92 4.60
N ALA A 56 -0.77 -1.43 4.90
CA ALA A 56 -0.53 -0.53 6.02
C ALA A 56 -1.29 0.80 5.86
N VAL A 57 -1.25 1.40 4.66
CA VAL A 57 -1.98 2.64 4.34
C VAL A 57 -3.47 2.46 4.51
N VAL A 58 -4.04 1.38 3.95
CA VAL A 58 -5.48 1.10 4.07
C VAL A 58 -5.88 0.90 5.53
N ARG A 59 -5.15 0.10 6.30
CA ARG A 59 -5.42 -0.11 7.74
C ARG A 59 -5.36 1.19 8.55
N ALA A 60 -4.37 2.04 8.29
CA ALA A 60 -4.25 3.33 8.96
C ALA A 60 -5.44 4.25 8.63
N CYS A 61 -5.88 4.24 7.36
CA CYS A 61 -7.06 4.98 6.94
C CYS A 61 -8.35 4.48 7.60
N GLU A 62 -8.56 3.16 7.63
CA GLU A 62 -9.71 2.56 8.30
C GLU A 62 -9.75 2.89 9.80
N ALA A 63 -8.59 2.89 10.47
CA ALA A 63 -8.48 3.28 11.87
C ALA A 63 -8.85 4.75 12.10
N ARG A 64 -8.40 5.65 11.21
CA ARG A 64 -8.76 7.08 11.21
C ARG A 64 -10.27 7.26 11.03
N ASP A 65 -10.86 6.60 10.04
CA ASP A 65 -12.28 6.71 9.73
C ASP A 65 -13.14 6.17 10.88
N ALA A 66 -12.74 5.05 11.48
CA ALA A 66 -13.38 4.52 12.68
C ALA A 66 -13.29 5.50 13.88
N ALA A 67 -12.17 6.21 14.05
CA ALA A 67 -12.03 7.23 15.08
C ALA A 67 -12.97 8.43 14.83
N ALA A 68 -13.10 8.88 13.59
CA ALA A 68 -14.03 9.94 13.22
C ALA A 68 -15.49 9.55 13.51
N VAL A 69 -15.90 8.34 13.15
CA VAL A 69 -17.23 7.80 13.46
C VAL A 69 -17.47 7.74 14.97
N ARG A 70 -16.48 7.26 15.75
CA ARG A 70 -16.58 7.25 17.21
C ARG A 70 -16.76 8.66 17.79
N HIS A 71 -16.10 9.67 17.24
CA HIS A 71 -16.24 11.06 17.69
C HIS A 71 -17.63 11.63 17.39
N ILE A 72 -18.16 11.38 16.18
CA ILE A 72 -19.50 11.82 15.77
C ILE A 72 -20.59 11.16 16.64
N ARG A 73 -20.43 9.87 16.95
CA ARG A 73 -21.36 9.13 17.83
C ARG A 73 -21.32 9.58 19.29
N ARG A 74 -20.39 10.45 19.71
CA ARG A 74 -20.41 11.00 21.07
C ARG A 74 -21.57 11.98 21.21
N PRO A 75 -22.48 11.77 22.18
CA PRO A 75 -23.60 12.67 22.37
C PRO A 75 -23.17 14.11 22.60
N TRP A 76 -23.83 15.05 21.94
CA TRP A 76 -23.50 16.48 22.02
C TRP A 76 -23.69 17.03 23.45
N TRP A 77 -24.70 16.54 24.18
CA TRP A 77 -25.01 16.94 25.55
C TRP A 77 -23.93 16.55 26.58
N ARG A 78 -23.06 15.57 26.29
CA ARG A 78 -21.89 15.25 27.14
C ARG A 78 -20.78 16.31 27.07
N ARG A 79 -20.93 17.33 26.22
CA ARG A 79 -19.98 18.45 26.10
C ARG A 79 -20.46 19.72 26.80
N LEU A 80 -21.68 19.74 27.34
CA LEU A 80 -22.18 20.88 28.12
C LEU A 80 -21.62 20.81 29.55
N PRO A 81 -21.22 21.94 30.15
CA PRO A 81 -20.92 22.00 31.58
C PRO A 81 -22.16 21.56 32.37
N ALA A 82 -21.97 20.81 33.45
CA ALA A 82 -23.03 20.58 34.41
C ALA A 82 -23.17 21.84 35.27
N ASP A 83 -24.37 22.45 35.25
CA ASP A 83 -24.76 23.50 36.19
C ASP A 83 -25.00 22.93 37.60
#